data_AF-A0A7X8C674-F1
#
_entry.id   AF-A0A7X8C674-F1
#
_cell.length_a   1.000
_cell.length_b   1.000
_cell.length_c   1.000
_cell.angle_alpha   90.00
_cell.angle_beta   90.00
_cell.angle_gamma   90.00
#
_symmetry.space_group_name_H-M   'P 1'
#
loop_
_entity.id
_entity.type
_entity.pdbx_description
1 polymer ?
#
loop_
_entity_poly.entity_id
_entity_poly.type
_entity_poly.pdbx_seq_one_letter_code
_entity_poly.pdbx_strand_id
1 'polypeptide(L)'
;HSMEVTAANVNERDIVPALIREDDEVVYGDAGYTGIEKRKEIQADPHLSSIHFRMNSKKPYRKNKWKDGPGVWWFRYMKYQKSRIRSKVEYVFFVIKRVFGYRKVRYRGLTKNRTQAHMLCASANLYMLAQAERCRGY
;
A
#
# COMPACT_ATOMS: atom_id res chain seq x y z
N HIS A 1 3.85 10.63 -6.19
CA HIS A 1 3.37 9.23 -6.02
C HIS A 1 4.25 8.33 -6.85
N SER A 2 4.76 7.23 -6.30
CA SER A 2 5.58 6.23 -7.01
C SER A 2 4.76 4.98 -7.28
N MET A 3 4.99 4.33 -8.42
CA MET A 3 4.42 3.03 -8.77
C MET A 3 5.50 2.26 -9.51
N GLU A 4 5.61 0.97 -9.22
CA GLU A 4 6.48 0.06 -9.96
C GLU A 4 5.69 -1.11 -10.54
N VAL A 5 6.09 -1.57 -11.72
CA VAL A 5 5.56 -2.78 -12.37
C VAL A 5 6.70 -3.73 -12.63
N THR A 6 6.63 -4.90 -12.03
CA THR A 6 7.65 -5.94 -12.17
C THR A 6 7.13 -7.17 -12.88
N ALA A 7 8.08 -8.01 -13.31
CA ALA A 7 7.78 -9.33 -13.80
C ALA A 7 7.28 -10.22 -12.64
N ALA A 8 6.49 -11.24 -12.96
CA ALA A 8 5.84 -12.10 -11.97
C ALA A 8 6.81 -12.94 -11.12
N ASN A 9 8.07 -13.09 -11.55
CA ASN A 9 9.12 -13.80 -10.83
C ASN A 9 9.82 -12.94 -9.76
N VAL A 10 9.63 -11.62 -9.78
CA VAL A 10 10.23 -10.70 -8.80
C VAL A 10 9.32 -10.63 -7.58
N ASN A 11 9.88 -10.80 -6.39
CA ASN A 11 9.11 -10.70 -5.16
C ASN A 11 8.77 -9.23 -4.89
N GLU A 12 7.51 -8.96 -4.55
CA GLU A 12 7.05 -7.61 -4.18
C GLU A 12 7.89 -6.98 -3.06
N ARG A 13 8.42 -7.80 -2.14
CA ARG A 13 9.25 -7.35 -1.03
C ARG A 13 10.61 -6.81 -1.47
N ASP A 14 11.11 -7.19 -2.65
CA ASP A 14 12.40 -6.72 -3.18
C ASP A 14 12.28 -5.30 -3.74
N ILE A 15 11.06 -4.87 -4.04
CA ILE A 15 10.76 -3.57 -4.66
C ILE A 15 10.52 -2.50 -3.60
N VAL A 16 10.03 -2.90 -2.42
CA VAL A 16 9.66 -1.97 -1.34
C VAL A 16 10.75 -0.95 -1.01
N PRO A 17 12.05 -1.31 -0.87
CA PRO A 17 13.10 -0.34 -0.60
C PRO A 17 13.16 0.80 -1.62
N ALA A 18 12.94 0.50 -2.90
CA ALA A 18 12.96 1.49 -3.98
C ALA A 18 11.69 2.36 -4.07
N LEU A 19 10.62 1.98 -3.36
CA LEU A 19 9.36 2.73 -3.36
C LEU A 19 9.24 3.71 -2.19
N ILE A 20 10.06 3.53 -1.16
CA ILE A 20 10.15 4.38 0.02
C ILE A 20 10.82 5.69 -0.38
N ARG A 21 10.24 6.81 0.06
CA ARG A 21 10.80 8.13 -0.18
C ARG A 21 11.78 8.53 0.92
N GLU A 22 12.60 9.53 0.62
CA GLU A 22 13.52 10.13 1.59
C GLU A 22 12.77 10.80 2.76
N ASP A 23 11.54 11.28 2.53
CA ASP A 23 10.69 11.91 3.55
C ASP A 23 9.74 10.95 4.29
N ASP A 24 9.76 9.65 3.97
CA ASP A 24 8.87 8.67 4.59
C ASP A 24 9.42 8.21 5.96
N GLU A 25 8.71 8.55 7.04
CA GLU A 25 9.05 8.09 8.40
C GLU A 25 8.35 6.77 8.79
N VAL A 26 7.20 6.48 8.17
CA VAL A 26 6.32 5.35 8.55
C VAL A 26 5.78 4.64 7.32
N VAL A 27 6.02 3.34 7.24
CA VAL A 27 5.51 2.49 6.15
C VAL A 27 4.41 1.57 6.67
N TYR A 28 3.23 1.65 6.07
CA TYR A 28 2.12 0.73 6.35
C TYR A 28 2.08 -0.35 5.28
N GLY A 29 2.00 -1.61 5.69
CA GLY A 29 1.88 -2.73 4.76
C GLY A 29 0.91 -3.79 5.26
N ASP A 30 0.51 -4.68 4.37
CA ASP A 30 -0.29 -5.83 4.75
C ASP A 30 0.55 -6.90 5.45
N ALA A 31 -0.10 -7.90 6.02
CA ALA A 31 0.58 -8.94 6.77
C ALA A 31 1.51 -9.81 5.91
N GLY A 32 1.36 -9.78 4.59
CA GLY A 32 2.32 -10.33 3.62
C GLY A 32 3.71 -9.70 3.70
N TYR A 33 3.85 -8.50 4.26
CA TYR A 33 5.11 -7.77 4.40
C TYR A 33 5.71 -7.85 5.82
N THR A 34 5.18 -8.73 6.67
CA THR A 34 5.71 -8.93 8.03
C THR A 34 7.18 -9.36 7.97
N GLY A 35 8.06 -8.69 8.72
CA GLY A 35 9.49 -9.00 8.80
C GLY A 35 10.35 -8.34 7.72
N ILE A 36 9.80 -7.40 6.95
CA ILE A 36 10.55 -6.66 5.93
C ILE A 36 11.68 -5.84 6.55
N GLU A 37 11.47 -5.32 7.76
CA GLU A 37 12.44 -4.57 8.55
C GLU A 37 13.71 -5.38 8.92
N LYS A 38 13.64 -6.71 8.80
CA LYS A 38 14.76 -7.62 9.11
C LYS A 38 15.63 -7.93 7.89
N ARG A 39 15.28 -7.43 6.71
CA ARG A 39 16.06 -7.68 5.49
C ARG A 39 17.38 -6.94 5.53
N LYS A 40 18.43 -7.58 5.00
CA LYS A 40 19.77 -7.01 4.91
C LYS A 40 19.79 -5.67 4.16
N GLU A 41 19.04 -5.58 3.05
CA GLU A 41 18.91 -4.35 2.25
C GLU A 41 18.36 -3.16 3.05
N ILE A 42 17.42 -3.40 3.97
CA ILE A 42 16.82 -2.35 4.82
C ILE A 42 17.71 -2.03 6.01
N GLN A 43 18.39 -3.03 6.59
CA GLN A 43 19.28 -2.83 7.72
C GLN A 43 20.61 -2.18 7.34
N ALA A 44 21.10 -2.42 6.12
CA ALA A 44 22.35 -1.84 5.64
C ALA A 44 22.22 -0.33 5.33
N ASP A 45 20.99 0.15 5.09
CA ASP A 45 20.71 1.55 4.79
C ASP A 45 20.30 2.31 6.07
N PRO A 46 21.04 3.35 6.48
CA PRO A 46 20.71 4.16 7.67
C PRO A 46 19.33 4.82 7.60
N HIS A 47 18.88 5.22 6.40
CA HIS A 47 17.56 5.82 6.21
C HIS A 47 16.48 4.76 6.39
N LEU A 48 16.55 3.67 5.63
CA LEU A 48 15.51 2.62 5.65
C LEU A 48 15.40 1.93 7.02
N SER A 49 16.51 1.79 7.75
CA SER A 49 16.52 1.20 9.09
C SER A 49 15.85 2.10 10.15
N SER A 50 15.81 3.41 9.93
CA SER A 50 15.13 4.37 10.82
C SER A 50 13.60 4.36 10.69
N ILE A 51 13.08 3.81 9.58
CA ILE A 51 11.65 3.86 9.24
C ILE A 51 10.83 2.91 10.11
N HIS A 52 9.67 3.39 10.55
CA HIS A 52 8.73 2.57 11.30
C HIS A 52 7.82 1.74 10.39
N PHE A 53 8.15 0.45 10.24
CA PHE A 53 7.32 -0.52 9.51
C PHE A 53 6.12 -0.99 10.34
N ARG A 54 4.92 -0.52 9.99
CA ARG A 54 3.64 -0.86 10.63
C ARG A 54 2.85 -1.86 9.79
N MET A 55 3.22 -3.13 9.91
CA MET A 55 2.54 -4.21 9.18
C MET A 55 1.22 -4.61 9.83
N ASN A 56 0.25 -5.00 9.01
CA ASN A 56 -0.96 -5.65 9.50
C ASN A 56 -0.61 -7.03 10.06
N SER A 57 -1.35 -7.50 11.06
CA SER A 57 -1.07 -8.81 11.66
C SER A 57 -2.09 -9.84 11.19
N LYS A 58 -1.61 -10.96 10.63
CA LYS A 58 -2.47 -12.12 10.30
C LYS A 58 -3.08 -12.74 11.54
N LYS A 59 -2.46 -12.59 12.71
CA LYS A 59 -2.94 -13.22 13.94
C LYS A 59 -4.33 -12.63 14.25
N PRO A 60 -5.41 -13.43 14.12
CA PRO A 60 -6.66 -13.00 14.68
C PRO A 60 -6.37 -12.77 16.16
N TYR A 61 -6.87 -11.64 16.65
CA TYR A 61 -7.09 -11.42 18.06
C TYR A 61 -7.42 -12.77 18.70
N ARG A 62 -6.62 -13.23 19.68
CA ARG A 62 -6.84 -14.51 20.38
C ARG A 62 -8.26 -14.44 20.93
N LYS A 63 -9.23 -14.93 20.16
CA LYS A 63 -10.67 -14.69 20.36
C LYS A 63 -11.13 -15.17 21.72
N ASN A 64 -10.34 -15.96 22.44
CA ASN A 64 -10.75 -16.62 23.67
C ASN A 64 -10.04 -16.13 24.94
N LYS A 65 -8.99 -15.30 24.88
CA LYS A 65 -8.25 -14.92 26.10
C LYS A 65 -8.59 -13.55 26.68
N TRP A 66 -9.23 -12.67 25.91
CA TRP A 66 -9.36 -11.26 26.29
C TRP A 66 -10.64 -10.58 25.81
N LYS A 67 -11.72 -11.32 25.46
CA LYS A 67 -12.91 -10.77 24.76
C LYS A 67 -13.38 -9.41 25.28
N ASP A 68 -13.27 -9.21 26.60
CA ASP A 68 -13.74 -8.03 27.32
C ASP A 68 -12.63 -7.31 28.12
N GLY A 69 -11.36 -7.60 27.82
CA GLY A 69 -10.23 -6.96 28.49
C GLY A 69 -10.02 -5.49 28.06
N PRO A 70 -9.48 -4.63 28.93
CA PRO A 70 -9.29 -3.20 28.62
C PRO A 70 -8.44 -2.93 27.36
N GLY A 71 -7.52 -3.83 26.99
CA GLY A 71 -6.67 -3.71 25.79
C GLY A 71 -7.37 -3.94 24.45
N VAL A 72 -8.63 -4.42 24.44
CA VAL A 72 -9.37 -4.73 23.19
C VAL A 72 -9.69 -3.47 22.40
N TRP A 73 -10.11 -2.42 23.09
CA TRP A 73 -10.48 -1.13 22.48
C TRP A 73 -9.28 -0.49 21.79
N TRP A 74 -8.13 -0.47 22.46
CA TRP A 74 -6.89 0.05 21.89
C TRP A 74 -6.47 -0.72 20.63
N PHE A 75 -6.52 -2.05 20.69
CA PHE A 75 -6.19 -2.88 19.53
C PHE A 75 -7.15 -2.69 18.36
N ARG A 76 -8.46 -2.58 18.63
CA ARG A 76 -9.47 -2.24 17.61
C ARG A 76 -9.19 -0.88 16.99
N TYR A 77 -8.87 0.12 17.80
CA TYR A 77 -8.49 1.45 17.34
C TYR A 77 -7.27 1.40 16.43
N MET A 78 -6.19 0.72 16.83
CA MET A 78 -4.99 0.55 16.00
C MET A 78 -5.31 -0.13 14.66
N LYS A 79 -6.15 -1.17 14.66
CA LYS A 79 -6.58 -1.83 13.42
C LYS A 79 -7.42 -0.92 12.54
N TYR A 80 -8.37 -0.20 13.13
CA TYR A 80 -9.19 0.77 12.43
C TYR A 80 -8.33 1.83 11.73
N GLN A 81 -7.31 2.37 12.41
CA GLN A 81 -6.38 3.33 11.81
C GLN A 81 -5.63 2.74 10.60
N LYS A 82 -5.12 1.50 10.70
CA LYS A 82 -4.49 0.81 9.57
C LYS A 82 -5.47 0.60 8.40
N SER A 83 -6.69 0.17 8.69
CA SER A 83 -7.74 -0.01 7.68
C SER A 83 -8.14 1.30 7.00
N ARG A 84 -8.21 2.41 7.75
CA ARG A 84 -8.51 3.75 7.23
C ARG A 84 -7.44 4.27 6.27
N ILE A 85 -6.17 3.95 6.52
CA ILE A 85 -5.08 4.28 5.58
C ILE A 85 -5.19 3.39 4.34
N ARG A 86 -5.38 2.08 4.54
CA ARG A 86 -5.51 1.10 3.45
C ARG A 86 -6.67 1.43 2.50
N SER A 87 -7.81 1.89 3.01
CA SER A 87 -8.97 2.23 2.19
C SER A 87 -8.67 3.33 1.17
N LYS A 88 -7.76 4.27 1.48
CA LYS A 88 -7.33 5.30 0.52
C LYS A 88 -6.62 4.68 -0.68
N VAL A 89 -5.72 3.74 -0.43
CA VAL A 89 -4.97 3.02 -1.48
C VAL A 89 -5.90 2.09 -2.27
N GLU A 90 -6.79 1.38 -1.58
CA GLU A 90 -7.79 0.51 -2.21
C GLU A 90 -8.69 1.29 -3.18
N TYR A 91 -9.03 2.54 -2.87
CA TYR A 91 -9.80 3.40 -3.76
C TYR A 91 -9.05 3.73 -5.07
N VAL A 92 -7.75 4.02 -5.01
CA VAL A 92 -6.93 4.23 -6.23
C VAL A 92 -6.97 2.99 -7.13
N PHE A 93 -6.78 1.80 -6.53
CA PHE A 93 -6.88 0.54 -7.27
C PHE A 93 -8.28 0.28 -7.83
N PHE A 94 -9.32 0.68 -7.10
CA PHE A 94 -10.70 0.61 -7.59
C PHE A 94 -10.88 1.48 -8.83
N VAL A 95 -10.42 2.73 -8.82
CA VAL A 95 -10.49 3.62 -10.00
C VAL A 95 -9.78 2.97 -11.19
N ILE A 96 -8.55 2.49 -11.02
CA ILE A 96 -7.78 1.87 -12.09
C ILE A 96 -8.46 0.60 -12.64
N LYS A 97 -8.88 -0.31 -11.76
CA LYS A 97 -9.39 -1.63 -12.17
C LYS A 97 -10.85 -1.59 -12.63
N ARG A 98 -11.69 -0.75 -12.01
CA ARG A 98 -13.14 -0.70 -12.25
C ARG A 98 -13.55 0.45 -13.15
N VAL A 99 -13.11 1.68 -12.86
CA VAL A 99 -13.49 2.87 -13.65
C VAL A 99 -12.77 2.85 -15.00
N PHE A 100 -11.46 2.64 -15.01
CA PHE A 100 -10.69 2.55 -16.27
C PHE A 100 -10.64 1.14 -16.87
N GLY A 101 -11.16 0.13 -16.17
CA GLY A 101 -11.30 -1.22 -16.71
C GLY A 101 -9.97 -1.99 -16.89
N TYR A 102 -8.93 -1.65 -16.14
CA TYR A 102 -7.65 -2.38 -16.18
C TYR A 102 -7.75 -3.73 -15.46
N ARG A 103 -8.26 -4.75 -16.16
CA ARG A 103 -8.49 -6.11 -15.62
C ARG A 103 -7.41 -7.12 -15.99
N LYS A 104 -6.77 -6.95 -17.16
CA LYS A 104 -5.70 -7.82 -17.69
C LYS A 104 -4.68 -6.96 -18.42
N VAL A 105 -3.43 -7.43 -18.44
CA VAL A 105 -2.38 -6.85 -19.28
C VAL A 105 -2.79 -6.96 -20.75
N ARG A 106 -2.59 -5.88 -21.52
CA ARG A 106 -2.99 -5.85 -22.94
C ARG A 106 -1.83 -6.07 -23.88
N TYR A 107 -0.63 -5.68 -23.47
CA TYR A 107 0.52 -5.67 -24.35
C TYR A 107 1.44 -6.86 -24.10
N ARG A 108 2.11 -7.33 -25.15
CA ARG A 108 3.24 -8.25 -25.02
C ARG A 108 4.48 -7.46 -24.60
N GLY A 109 5.07 -7.83 -23.47
CA GLY A 109 6.28 -7.22 -22.92
C GLY A 109 6.03 -6.31 -21.70
N LEU A 110 6.99 -6.31 -20.78
CA LEU A 110 6.90 -5.59 -19.51
C LEU A 110 6.88 -4.06 -19.70
N THR A 111 7.76 -3.52 -20.55
CA THR A 111 7.90 -2.07 -20.77
C THR A 111 6.60 -1.40 -21.25
N LYS A 112 5.87 -2.06 -22.16
CA LYS A 112 4.61 -1.55 -22.69
C LYS A 112 3.52 -1.54 -21.62
N ASN A 113 3.40 -2.62 -20.84
CA ASN A 113 2.44 -2.69 -19.74
C ASN A 113 2.80 -1.73 -18.60
N ARG A 114 4.09 -1.52 -18.32
CA ARG A 114 4.57 -0.54 -17.33
C ARG A 114 4.16 0.88 -17.72
N THR A 115 4.40 1.26 -18.97
CA THR A 115 3.98 2.57 -19.51
C THR A 115 2.46 2.76 -19.39
N GLN A 116 1.67 1.73 -19.75
CA GLN A 116 0.22 1.75 -19.59
C GLN A 116 -0.21 1.94 -18.13
N ALA A 117 0.43 1.23 -17.19
CA ALA A 117 0.13 1.34 -15.77
C ALA A 117 0.44 2.74 -15.23
N HIS A 118 1.57 3.34 -15.61
CA HIS A 118 1.90 4.72 -15.25
C HIS A 118 0.85 5.71 -15.76
N MET A 119 0.44 5.59 -17.03
CA MET A 119 -0.60 6.45 -17.60
C MET A 119 -1.94 6.32 -16.87
N LEU A 120 -2.32 5.10 -16.49
CA LEU A 120 -3.55 4.84 -15.71
C LEU A 120 -3.45 5.42 -14.30
N CYS A 121 -2.30 5.30 -13.63
CA CYS A 121 -2.09 5.90 -12.31
C CYS A 121 -2.11 7.43 -12.36
N ALA A 122 -1.47 8.05 -13.36
CA ALA A 122 -1.54 9.49 -13.55
C ALA A 122 -2.98 9.95 -13.80
N SER A 123 -3.71 9.23 -14.67
CA SER A 123 -5.13 9.49 -14.95
C SER A 123 -6.00 9.32 -13.72
N ALA A 124 -5.69 8.35 -12.85
CA ALA A 124 -6.45 8.10 -11.63
C ALA A 124 -6.28 9.26 -10.63
N ASN A 125 -5.06 9.79 -10.51
CA ASN A 125 -4.82 10.97 -9.68
C ASN A 125 -5.60 12.18 -10.17
N LEU A 126 -5.63 12.43 -11.49
CA LEU A 126 -6.42 13.51 -12.10
C LEU A 126 -7.92 13.31 -11.89
N TYR A 127 -8.42 12.09 -12.07
CA TYR A 127 -9.82 11.75 -11.82
C TYR A 127 -10.21 12.02 -10.37
N MET A 128 -9.37 11.61 -9.41
CA MET A 128 -9.60 11.84 -7.99
C MET A 128 -9.57 13.32 -7.62
N LEU A 129 -8.67 14.10 -8.22
CA LEU A 129 -8.62 15.55 -8.03
C LEU A 129 -9.91 16.22 -8.51
N ALA A 130 -10.36 15.90 -9.72
CA ALA A 130 -11.60 16.45 -10.29
C ALA A 130 -12.85 16.09 -9.46
N GLN A 131 -12.89 14.88 -8.89
CA GLN A 131 -13.96 14.48 -7.95
C GLN A 131 -13.90 15.29 -6.65
N ALA A 132 -12.70 15.50 -6.10
CA ALA A 132 -12.54 16.27 -4.87
C ALA A 132 -12.96 17.75 -5.04
N GLU A 133 -12.67 18.36 -6.18
CA GLU A 133 -13.10 19.73 -6.50
C GLU A 133 -14.62 19.84 -6.62
N ARG A 134 -15.27 18.87 -7.27
CA ARG A 134 -16.75 18.83 -7.35
C ARG A 134 -17.41 18.75 -5.98
N CYS A 135 -16.83 18.01 -5.04
CA CYS A 135 -17.35 17.91 -3.68
C CYS A 135 -17.07 19.15 -2.82
N ARG A 136 -16.12 20.02 -3.20
CA ARG A 136 -15.81 21.28 -2.50
C ARG A 136 -16.67 22.47 -2.96
N GLY A 137 -17.30 22.36 -4.13
CA GLY A 137 -18.19 23.39 -4.68
C GLY A 137 -19.61 23.39 -4.09
N TYR A 138 -19.85 22.61 -3.02
CA TYR A 138 -21.09 22.55 -2.25
C TYR A 138 -20.82 22.89 -0.78
#